data_AF-A0A4Q6B9Y1-F1
#
_entry.id   AF-A0A4Q6B9Y1-F1
#
_cell.length_a   1.000
_cell.length_b   1.000
_cell.length_c   1.000
_cell.angle_alpha   90.00
_cell.angle_beta   90.00
_cell.angle_gamma   90.00
#
_symmetry.space_group_name_H-M   'P 1'
#
loop_
_entity.id
_entity.type
_entity.pdbx_description
1 polymer ?
#
loop_
_entity_poly.entity_id
_entity_poly.type
_entity_poly.pdbx_seq_one_letter_code
_entity_poly.pdbx_strand_id
1 'polypeptide(L)'
;MTTSRSLPPAKKLGYLLFLLPTAVLLATAAAAAHTGHWNAWAFAPLLVVFGIVPLLDALVGTDVANATREEEESLRADRFYGALLVACIPAQLLALGVGLAIVVRAPMTP
;
A
#
# COMPACT_ATOMS: atom_id res chain seq x y z
N MET A 1 -0.20 11.50 -35.74
CA MET A 1 -0.92 11.79 -34.48
C MET A 1 -1.36 10.47 -33.87
N THR A 2 -0.54 9.91 -32.98
CA THR A 2 -0.91 8.75 -32.18
C THR A 2 -1.70 9.25 -30.98
N THR A 3 -2.97 8.90 -30.91
CA THR A 3 -3.87 9.28 -29.83
C THR A 3 -3.37 8.64 -28.54
N SER A 4 -2.86 9.43 -27.60
CA SER A 4 -2.55 8.96 -26.25
C SER A 4 -3.83 8.42 -25.63
N ARG A 5 -3.94 7.09 -25.53
CA ARG A 5 -5.11 6.42 -24.97
C ARG A 5 -5.00 6.48 -23.45
N SER A 6 -5.88 7.26 -22.81
CA SER A 6 -5.97 7.29 -21.36
C SER A 6 -6.37 5.91 -20.80
N LEU A 7 -5.74 5.50 -19.70
CA LEU A 7 -6.06 4.24 -19.04
C LEU A 7 -7.52 4.22 -18.55
N PRO A 8 -8.25 3.10 -18.73
CA PRO A 8 -9.61 2.98 -18.21
C PRO A 8 -9.66 3.15 -16.68
N PRO A 9 -10.73 3.73 -16.13
CA PRO A 9 -10.82 4.06 -14.70
C PRO A 9 -10.64 2.84 -13.78
N ALA A 10 -11.10 1.66 -14.19
CA ALA A 10 -10.90 0.41 -13.44
C ALA A 10 -9.41 0.06 -13.27
N LYS A 11 -8.58 0.27 -14.31
CA LYS A 11 -7.13 0.06 -14.22
C LYS A 11 -6.48 1.10 -13.30
N LYS A 12 -6.96 2.35 -13.32
CA LYS A 12 -6.45 3.42 -12.45
C LYS A 12 -6.69 3.13 -10.97
N LEU A 13 -7.82 2.52 -10.63
CA LEU A 13 -8.14 2.17 -9.24
C LEU A 13 -7.15 1.13 -8.68
N GLY A 14 -6.58 0.27 -9.53
CA GLY A 14 -5.55 -0.68 -9.15
C GLY A 14 -4.30 -0.01 -8.54
N TYR A 15 -3.97 1.22 -8.95
CA TYR A 15 -2.82 1.94 -8.38
C TYR A 15 -3.02 2.30 -6.91
N LEU A 16 -4.25 2.32 -6.39
CA LEU A 16 -4.48 2.52 -4.95
C LEU A 16 -3.81 1.42 -4.10
N LEU A 17 -3.46 0.27 -4.69
CA LEU A 17 -2.65 -0.75 -4.03
C LEU A 17 -1.27 -0.22 -3.58
N PHE A 18 -0.77 0.90 -4.10
CA PHE A 18 0.44 1.52 -3.53
C PHE A 18 0.25 2.02 -2.09
N LEU A 19 -0.99 2.29 -1.69
CA LEU A 19 -1.33 2.63 -0.30
C LEU A 19 -1.56 1.38 0.56
N LEU A 20 -1.50 0.17 -0.01
CA LEU A 20 -1.73 -1.08 0.72
C LEU A 20 -0.81 -1.23 1.93
N PRO A 21 0.51 -0.98 1.87
CA PRO A 21 1.38 -1.11 3.06
C PRO A 21 0.94 -0.19 4.19
N THR A 22 0.59 1.06 3.86
CA THR A 22 0.08 2.03 4.85
C THR A 22 -1.26 1.59 5.41
N ALA A 23 -2.18 1.16 4.54
CA ALA A 23 -3.51 0.70 4.95
C ALA A 23 -3.42 -0.51 5.89
N VAL A 24 -2.53 -1.46 5.59
CA VAL A 24 -2.26 -2.62 6.45
C VAL A 24 -1.74 -2.18 7.82
N LEU A 25 -0.75 -1.27 7.88
CA LEU A 25 -0.23 -0.75 9.15
C LEU A 25 -1.31 -0.11 10.02
N LEU A 26 -2.16 0.73 9.43
CA LEU A 26 -3.25 1.39 10.15
C LEU A 26 -4.34 0.41 10.57
N ALA A 27 -4.67 -0.57 9.71
CA ALA A 27 -5.67 -1.59 10.00
C ALA A 27 -5.24 -2.51 11.14
N THR A 28 -3.98 -2.95 11.18
CA THR A 28 -3.47 -3.80 12.28
C THR A 28 -3.38 -3.03 13.58
N ALA A 29 -3.03 -1.73 13.54
CA ALA A 29 -3.08 -0.86 14.72
C ALA A 29 -4.52 -0.71 15.26
N ALA A 30 -5.52 -0.55 14.38
CA ALA A 30 -6.92 -0.50 14.78
C ALA A 30 -7.41 -1.84 15.36
N ALA A 31 -7.02 -2.97 14.75
CA ALA A 31 -7.33 -4.30 15.25
C ALA A 31 -6.68 -4.57 16.62
N ALA A 32 -5.45 -4.10 16.83
CA ALA A 32 -4.77 -4.15 18.12
C ALA A 32 -5.54 -3.38 19.19
N ALA A 33 -5.99 -2.16 18.88
CA ALA A 33 -6.79 -1.34 19.79
C ALA A 33 -8.12 -2.01 20.15
N HIS A 34 -8.78 -2.63 19.17
CA HIS A 34 -10.07 -3.29 19.37
C HIS A 34 -9.96 -4.59 20.18
N THR A 35 -8.86 -5.34 20.02
CA THR A 35 -8.70 -6.67 20.65
C THR A 35 -7.83 -6.65 21.91
N GLY A 36 -7.07 -5.59 22.15
CA GLY A 36 -6.08 -5.49 23.24
C GLY A 36 -4.76 -6.22 23.01
N HIS A 37 -4.61 -6.97 21.91
CA HIS A 37 -3.45 -7.84 21.66
C HIS A 37 -2.32 -7.13 20.90
N TRP A 38 -1.76 -6.07 21.47
CA TRP A 38 -0.79 -5.19 20.79
C TRP A 38 0.41 -5.91 20.20
N ASN A 39 1.01 -6.85 20.94
CA ASN A 39 2.17 -7.61 20.47
C ASN A 39 1.87 -8.46 19.24
N ALA A 40 0.78 -9.21 19.26
CA ALA A 40 0.41 -10.09 18.14
C ALA A 40 0.17 -9.27 16.87
N TRP A 41 -0.55 -8.15 16.99
CA TRP A 41 -0.88 -7.29 15.86
C TRP A 41 0.30 -6.45 15.36
N ALA A 42 1.35 -6.25 16.15
CA ALA A 42 2.57 -5.57 15.71
C ALA A 42 3.31 -6.35 14.60
N PHE A 43 3.21 -7.69 14.60
CA PHE A 43 3.82 -8.55 13.57
C PHE A 43 2.89 -8.84 12.38
N ALA A 44 1.58 -8.55 12.52
CA ALA A 44 0.61 -8.80 11.45
C ALA A 44 0.94 -8.09 10.12
N PRO A 45 1.46 -6.84 10.07
CA PRO A 45 1.88 -6.21 8.83
C PRO A 45 2.93 -7.01 8.07
N LEU A 46 3.90 -7.62 8.79
CA LEU A 46 4.93 -8.44 8.17
C LEU A 46 4.32 -9.69 7.54
N LEU A 47 3.42 -10.37 8.25
CA LEU A 47 2.70 -11.54 7.74
C LEU A 47 1.87 -11.18 6.50
N VAL A 48 1.20 -10.04 6.50
CA VAL A 48 0.40 -9.61 5.35
C VAL A 48 1.30 -9.27 4.16
N VAL A 49 2.30 -8.40 4.33
CA VAL A 49 3.11 -7.88 3.22
C VAL A 49 4.09 -8.92 2.66
N PHE A 50 4.63 -9.80 3.51
CA PHE A 50 5.63 -10.79 3.10
C PHE A 50 5.10 -12.23 3.04
N GLY A 51 3.90 -12.49 3.55
CA GLY A 51 3.25 -13.80 3.46
C GLY A 51 2.04 -13.75 2.52
N ILE A 52 1.02 -12.98 2.88
CA ILE A 52 -0.27 -12.97 2.16
C ILE A 52 -0.14 -12.33 0.79
N VAL A 53 0.48 -11.16 0.67
CA VAL A 53 0.60 -10.45 -0.62
C VAL A 53 1.37 -11.27 -1.65
N PRO A 54 2.55 -11.85 -1.36
CA PRO A 54 3.25 -12.72 -2.31
C PRO A 54 2.47 -13.98 -2.66
N LEU A 55 1.73 -14.55 -1.71
CA LEU A 55 0.86 -15.70 -1.98
C LEU A 55 -0.26 -15.33 -2.96
N LEU A 56 -0.90 -14.18 -2.75
CA LEU A 56 -1.94 -13.69 -3.67
C LEU A 56 -1.35 -13.37 -5.06
N ASP A 57 -0.17 -12.76 -5.12
CA ASP A 57 0.53 -12.49 -6.38
C ASP A 57 0.82 -13.79 -7.15
N ALA A 58 1.29 -14.84 -6.45
CA ALA A 58 1.52 -16.15 -7.05
C ALA A 58 0.24 -16.85 -7.52
N LEU A 59 -0.89 -16.64 -6.83
CA LEU A 59 -2.18 -17.24 -7.20
C LEU A 59 -2.87 -16.51 -8.36
N VAL A 60 -2.79 -15.18 -8.39
CA VAL A 60 -3.39 -14.35 -9.45
C VAL A 60 -2.55 -14.42 -10.73
N GLY A 61 -1.24 -14.60 -10.58
CA GLY A 61 -0.27 -14.61 -11.67
C GLY A 61 0.32 -13.22 -11.90
N THR A 62 1.58 -13.19 -12.33
CA THR A 62 2.31 -11.96 -12.62
C THR A 62 2.12 -11.53 -14.07
N ASP A 63 1.87 -10.24 -14.30
CA ASP A 63 1.96 -9.67 -15.64
C ASP A 63 3.44 -9.59 -16.03
N VAL A 64 3.88 -10.53 -16.86
CA VAL A 64 5.27 -10.61 -17.33
C VAL A 64 5.58 -9.62 -18.45
N ALA A 65 4.58 -8.92 -18.99
CA ALA A 65 4.79 -7.88 -19.98
C ALA A 65 5.19 -6.57 -19.27
N ASN A 66 6.45 -6.17 -19.44
CA ASN A 66 6.86 -4.83 -19.04
C ASN A 66 6.07 -3.77 -19.83
N ALA A 67 5.76 -2.65 -19.18
CA ALA A 67 5.14 -1.51 -19.83
C ALA A 67 5.97 -1.05 -21.05
N THR A 68 5.30 -0.68 -22.14
CA THR A 68 6.00 -0.07 -23.27
C THR A 68 6.50 1.33 -22.89
N ARG A 69 7.45 1.86 -23.66
CA ARG A 69 7.97 3.21 -23.44
C ARG A 69 6.87 4.27 -23.52
N GLU A 70 5.91 4.08 -24.42
CA GLU A 70 4.75 4.96 -24.56
C GLU A 70 3.82 4.89 -23.34
N GLU A 71 3.64 3.70 -22.75
CA GLU A 71 2.85 3.52 -21.53
C GLU A 71 3.53 4.19 -20.33
N GLU A 72 4.85 4.04 -20.19
CA GLU A 72 5.64 4.73 -19.16
C GLU A 72 5.54 6.26 -19.27
N GLU A 73 5.69 6.81 -20.49
CA GLU A 73 5.55 8.25 -20.74
C GLU A 73 4.12 8.74 -20.42
N SER A 74 3.11 7.94 -20.75
CA SER A 74 1.71 8.25 -20.42
C SER A 74 1.46 8.29 -18.91
N LEU A 75 2.06 7.37 -18.15
CA LEU A 75 1.94 7.30 -16.69
C LEU A 75 2.67 8.46 -16.02
N ARG A 76 3.86 8.83 -16.50
CA ARG A 76 4.61 10.00 -16.01
C ARG A 76 3.84 11.31 -16.21
N ALA A 77 3.05 11.41 -17.27
CA ALA A 77 2.20 12.57 -17.53
C ALA A 77 0.86 12.55 -16.77
N ASP A 78 0.48 11.41 -16.16
CA ASP A 78 -0.80 11.28 -15.47
C ASP A 78 -0.76 11.93 -14.08
N ARG A 79 -1.57 12.99 -13.91
CA ARG A 79 -1.65 13.76 -12.67
C ARG A 79 -2.19 12.95 -11.49
N PHE A 80 -3.10 12.01 -11.72
CA PHE A 80 -3.62 11.15 -10.66
C PHE A 80 -2.52 10.21 -10.15
N TYR A 81 -1.80 9.56 -11.07
CA TYR A 81 -0.69 8.68 -10.72
C TYR A 81 0.41 9.43 -9.97
N GLY A 82 0.82 10.60 -10.47
CA GLY A 82 1.80 11.46 -9.80
C GLY A 82 1.36 11.93 -8.41
N ALA A 83 0.11 12.37 -8.27
CA ALA A 83 -0.44 12.79 -6.97
C ALA A 83 -0.50 11.62 -5.98
N LEU A 84 -0.87 10.43 -6.44
CA LEU A 84 -0.93 9.22 -5.62
C LEU A 84 0.46 8.82 -5.10
N LEU A 85 1.48 8.84 -5.95
CA LEU A 85 2.87 8.58 -5.53
C LEU A 85 3.34 9.58 -4.48
N VAL A 86 3.09 10.88 -4.70
CA VAL A 86 3.44 11.92 -3.71
C VAL A 86 2.67 11.71 -2.41
N ALA A 87 1.39 11.30 -2.47
CA ALA A 87 0.56 11.03 -1.29
C ALA A 87 1.04 9.82 -0.48
N CYS A 88 1.75 8.86 -1.07
CA CYS A 88 2.33 7.73 -0.34
C CYS A 88 3.32 8.19 0.75
N ILE A 89 4.08 9.26 0.51
CA ILE A 89 5.07 9.79 1.46
C ILE A 89 4.40 10.27 2.77
N PRO A 90 3.49 11.25 2.77
CA PRO A 90 2.83 11.70 3.99
C PRO A 90 1.97 10.59 4.61
N ALA A 91 1.37 9.70 3.80
CA ALA A 91 0.61 8.56 4.32
C ALA A 91 1.51 7.60 5.13
N GLN A 92 2.70 7.27 4.61
CA GLN A 92 3.65 6.41 5.30
C GLN A 92 4.24 7.09 6.56
N LEU A 93 4.53 8.40 6.49
CA LEU A 93 4.97 9.16 7.66
C LEU A 93 3.89 9.22 8.75
N LEU A 94 2.62 9.37 8.37
CA LEU A 94 1.49 9.33 9.29
C LEU A 94 1.40 7.96 9.98
N ALA A 95 1.45 6.87 9.22
CA ALA A 95 1.41 5.52 9.78
C ALA A 95 2.59 5.26 10.73
N LEU A 96 3.79 5.72 10.39
CA LEU A 96 4.96 5.64 11.26
C LEU A 96 4.75 6.43 12.56
N GLY A 97 4.23 7.65 12.46
CA GLY A 97 3.90 8.50 13.62
C GLY A 97 2.85 7.87 14.53
N VAL A 98 1.81 7.24 13.95
CA VAL A 98 0.80 6.47 14.68
C VAL A 98 1.44 5.28 15.40
N GLY A 99 2.29 4.51 14.71
CA GLY A 99 3.00 3.38 15.30
C GLY A 99 3.88 3.80 16.49
N LEU A 100 4.64 4.88 16.33
CA LEU A 100 5.45 5.45 17.43
C LEU A 100 4.58 5.88 18.61
N ALA A 101 3.48 6.58 18.33
CA ALA A 101 2.53 7.01 19.35
C ALA A 101 1.90 5.84 20.13
N ILE A 102 1.70 4.69 19.47
CA ILE A 102 1.20 3.46 20.07
C ILE A 102 2.29 2.82 20.95
N VAL A 103 3.51 2.63 20.43
CA VAL A 103 4.62 2.02 21.19
C VAL A 103 4.89 2.74 22.51
N VAL A 104 4.74 4.07 22.53
CA VAL A 104 4.95 4.88 23.74
C VAL A 104 3.82 4.76 24.77
N ARG A 105 2.60 4.39 24.35
CA ARG A 105 1.38 4.48 25.19
C ARG A 105 0.69 3.16 25.46
N ALA A 106 0.87 2.18 24.57
CA ALA A 106 0.22 0.89 24.65
C ALA A 106 0.98 -0.03 25.62
N PRO A 107 0.28 -0.90 26.36
CA PRO A 107 0.90 -1.91 27.20
C PRO A 107 1.47 -3.02 26.32
N MET A 108 2.63 -2.76 25.70
CA MET A 108 3.43 -3.77 25.02
C MET A 108 4.07 -4.64 26.11
N THR A 109 3.68 -5.92 26.20
CA THR A 109 4.36 -6.83 27.12
C THR A 109 5.70 -7.26 26.51
N PRO A 110 6.76 -7.47 27.31
CA PRO A 110 8.01 -8.03 26.79
C PRO A 110 7.83 -9.45 26.24
#